data_AF-A0A7X9F1P0-F1
#
_entry.id   AF-A0A7X9F1P0-F1
#
_cell.length_a   1.000
_cell.length_b   1.000
_cell.length_c   1.000
_cell.angle_alpha   90.00
_cell.angle_beta   90.00
_cell.angle_gamma   90.00
#
_symmetry.space_group_name_H-M   'P 1'
#
loop_
_entity.id
_entity.type
_entity.pdbx_description
1 polymer ?
#
loop_
_entity_poly.entity_id
_entity_poly.type
_entity_poly.pdbx_seq_one_letter_code
_entity_poly.pdbx_strand_id
1 'polypeptide(L)'
;MNDLKPIYDKVIEKGAKVQRIASEINELFREESEESILKAIVDKGPELDEAQNEYDEVFALYESMQKATRPNDIAKNFVPVSDTVTEPPEDSQPTVIKRAEYNKLTPVDRAKFIRSGGSIED
;
A
#
# COMPACT_ATOMS: atom_id res chain seq x y z
N MET A 1 7.23 22.23 2.71
CA MET A 1 7.40 20.93 2.01
C MET A 1 7.95 21.26 0.64
N ASN A 2 9.08 20.68 0.24
CA ASN A 2 9.64 20.95 -1.09
C ASN A 2 8.66 20.43 -2.14
N ASP A 3 8.40 21.21 -3.19
CA ASP A 3 7.59 20.76 -4.31
C ASP A 3 8.41 19.76 -5.13
N LEU A 4 8.11 18.47 -4.96
CA LEU A 4 8.79 17.37 -5.67
C LEU A 4 8.20 17.14 -7.07
N LYS A 5 7.09 17.80 -7.41
CA LYS A 5 6.39 17.58 -8.67
C LYS A 5 7.27 17.81 -9.91
N PRO A 6 8.05 18.90 -10.02
CA PRO A 6 8.88 19.11 -11.21
C PRO A 6 9.94 18.02 -11.42
N ILE A 7 10.43 17.41 -10.35
CA ILE A 7 11.43 16.35 -10.41
C ILE A 7 10.75 15.04 -10.79
N TYR A 8 9.57 14.77 -10.21
CA TYR A 8 8.76 13.63 -10.58
C TYR A 8 8.31 13.66 -12.04
N ASP A 9 7.93 14.83 -12.56
CA ASP A 9 7.58 15.01 -13.97
C ASP A 9 8.77 14.65 -14.90
N LYS A 10 10.00 14.98 -14.49
CA LYS A 10 11.22 14.56 -15.20
C LYS A 10 11.46 13.05 -15.12
N VAL A 11 11.18 12.39 -13.99
CA VAL A 11 11.26 10.92 -13.87
C VAL A 11 10.31 10.27 -14.87
N ILE A 12 9.08 10.78 -14.99
CA ILE A 12 8.10 10.29 -15.96
C ILE A 12 8.62 10.49 -17.39
N GLU A 13 9.11 11.68 -17.71
CA GLU A 13 9.63 12.01 -19.04
C GLU A 13 10.78 11.06 -19.46
N LYS A 14 11.76 10.88 -18.57
CA LYS A 14 12.92 10.01 -18.82
C LYS A 14 12.52 8.54 -18.88
N GLY A 15 11.60 8.09 -18.02
CA GLY A 15 11.05 6.74 -18.06
C GLY A 15 10.32 6.45 -19.38
N ALA A 16 9.55 7.42 -19.89
CA ALA A 16 8.89 7.31 -21.18
C ALA A 16 9.89 7.22 -22.35
N LYS A 17 11.03 7.92 -22.27
CA LYS A 17 12.13 7.82 -23.26
C LYS A 17 12.72 6.40 -23.27
N VAL A 18 13.03 5.84 -22.10
CA VAL A 18 13.53 4.44 -21.97
C VAL A 18 12.54 3.45 -22.58
N GLN A 19 11.26 3.57 -22.25
CA GLN A 19 10.23 2.68 -22.78
C GLN A 19 10.08 2.78 -24.30
N ARG A 20 10.20 4.00 -24.87
CA ARG A 20 10.17 4.21 -26.31
C ARG A 20 11.32 3.48 -27.01
N ILE A 21 12.55 3.69 -26.55
CA ILE A 21 13.74 3.06 -27.15
C ILE A 21 13.66 1.53 -27.01
N ALA A 22 13.23 1.02 -25.86
CA ALA A 22 13.01 -0.41 -25.67
C ALA A 22 11.94 -0.98 -26.62
N SER A 23 10.90 -0.19 -26.95
CA SER A 23 9.88 -0.59 -27.92
C SER A 23 10.46 -0.63 -29.35
N GLU A 24 11.23 0.38 -29.74
CA GLU A 24 11.94 0.42 -31.03
C GLU A 24 12.91 -0.76 -31.20
N ILE A 25 13.66 -1.11 -30.15
CA ILE A 25 14.52 -2.30 -30.14
C ILE A 25 13.70 -3.56 -30.36
N ASN A 26 12.59 -3.72 -29.63
CA ASN A 26 11.71 -4.88 -29.79
C ASN A 26 11.12 -4.97 -31.21
N GLU A 27 10.77 -3.84 -31.83
CA GLU A 27 10.30 -3.80 -33.21
C GLU A 27 11.38 -4.27 -34.19
N LEU A 28 12.62 -3.79 -34.04
CA LEU A 28 13.75 -4.22 -34.87
C LEU A 28 14.06 -5.72 -34.73
N PHE A 29 13.91 -6.28 -33.53
CA PHE A 29 14.07 -7.73 -33.33
C PHE A 29 12.94 -8.55 -33.94
N ARG A 30 11.72 -8.02 -34.05
CA ARG A 30 10.58 -8.70 -34.70
C ARG A 30 10.71 -8.78 -36.22
N GLU A 31 11.53 -7.93 -36.82
CA GLU A 31 11.81 -7.98 -38.26
C GLU A 31 12.71 -9.18 -38.64
N GLU A 32 13.38 -9.81 -37.66
CA GLU A 32 14.21 -11.03 -37.81
C GLU A 32 15.28 -10.96 -38.93
N SER A 33 15.62 -9.75 -39.38
CA SER A 33 16.67 -9.53 -40.38
C SER A 33 18.01 -9.28 -39.70
N GLU A 34 19.11 -9.69 -40.34
CA GLU A 34 20.45 -9.41 -39.80
C GLU A 34 20.70 -7.90 -39.68
N GLU A 35 20.23 -7.10 -40.64
CA GLU A 35 20.37 -5.64 -40.64
C GLU A 35 19.60 -4.99 -39.49
N SER A 36 18.36 -5.42 -39.24
CA SER A 36 17.53 -4.88 -38.15
C SER A 36 18.08 -5.25 -36.77
N ILE A 37 18.58 -6.49 -36.60
CA ILE A 37 19.24 -6.93 -35.37
C ILE A 37 20.52 -6.12 -35.12
N LEU A 38 21.33 -5.91 -36.17
CA LEU A 38 22.57 -5.14 -36.06
C LEU A 38 22.28 -3.68 -35.68
N LYS A 39 21.24 -3.08 -36.27
CA LYS A 39 20.74 -1.76 -35.91
C LYS A 39 20.24 -1.68 -34.46
N ALA A 40 19.53 -2.70 -33.99
CA ALA A 40 19.06 -2.77 -32.60
C ALA A 40 20.23 -2.79 -31.60
N ILE A 41 21.29 -3.52 -31.92
CA ILE A 41 22.46 -3.67 -31.03
C ILE A 41 23.38 -2.46 -31.11
N VAL A 42 23.74 -2.02 -32.32
CA VAL A 42 24.79 -1.01 -32.54
C VAL A 42 24.27 0.40 -32.36
N ASP A 43 23.07 0.70 -32.86
CA ASP A 43 22.54 2.06 -32.81
C ASP A 43 21.68 2.26 -31.56
N LYS A 44 20.74 1.34 -31.30
CA LYS A 44 19.75 1.50 -30.24
C LYS A 44 20.21 1.01 -28.87
N GLY A 45 21.14 0.06 -28.80
CA GLY A 45 21.74 -0.41 -27.55
C GLY A 45 22.37 0.73 -26.74
N PRO A 46 23.32 1.50 -27.31
CA PRO A 46 23.92 2.65 -26.62
C PRO A 46 22.91 3.74 -26.25
N GLU A 47 21.91 3.99 -27.11
CA GLU A 47 20.84 4.96 -26.83
C GLU A 47 19.99 4.54 -25.63
N LEU A 48 19.73 3.23 -25.49
CA LEU A 48 19.01 2.67 -24.35
C LEU A 48 19.83 2.81 -23.07
N ASP A 49 21.13 2.50 -23.11
CA ASP A 49 22.03 2.64 -21.96
C ASP A 49 22.10 4.09 -21.47
N GLU A 50 22.25 5.04 -22.38
CA GLU A 50 22.25 6.47 -22.05
C GLU A 50 20.91 6.90 -21.43
N ALA A 51 19.78 6.48 -22.01
CA ALA A 51 18.46 6.80 -21.48
C ALA A 51 18.21 6.19 -20.09
N GLN A 52 18.71 4.98 -19.82
CA GLN A 52 18.64 4.34 -18.51
C GLN A 52 19.45 5.10 -17.46
N ASN A 53 20.68 5.50 -17.80
CA ASN A 53 21.52 6.31 -16.91
C ASN A 53 20.85 7.65 -16.56
N GLU A 54 20.30 8.36 -17.56
CA GLU A 54 19.56 9.61 -17.33
C GLU A 54 18.34 9.40 -16.42
N TYR A 55 17.62 8.29 -16.58
CA TYR A 55 16.48 7.95 -15.75
C TYR A 55 16.92 7.68 -14.30
N ASP A 56 17.96 6.87 -14.11
CA ASP A 56 18.47 6.49 -12.79
C ASP A 56 18.99 7.70 -12.01
N GLU A 57 19.67 8.64 -12.67
CA GLU A 57 20.12 9.89 -12.04
C GLU A 57 18.95 10.74 -11.51
N VAL A 58 17.92 10.92 -12.33
CA VAL A 58 16.75 11.74 -11.95
C VAL A 58 15.91 11.01 -10.89
N PHE A 59 15.80 9.69 -10.99
CA PHE A 59 15.10 8.87 -10.01
C PHE A 59 15.80 8.89 -8.64
N ALA A 60 17.13 8.74 -8.62
CA ALA A 60 17.93 8.83 -7.40
C ALA A 60 17.78 10.21 -6.74
N LEU A 61 17.78 11.28 -7.55
CA LEU A 61 17.53 12.63 -7.05
C LEU A 61 16.13 12.75 -6.43
N TYR A 62 15.09 12.29 -7.12
CA TYR A 62 13.72 12.29 -6.58
C TYR A 62 13.63 11.53 -5.25
N GLU A 63 14.21 10.33 -5.17
CA GLU A 63 14.18 9.49 -3.97
C GLU A 63 14.92 10.16 -2.80
N SER A 64 16.10 10.74 -3.06
CA SER A 64 16.88 11.46 -2.05
C SER A 64 16.10 12.64 -1.47
N MET A 65 15.40 13.40 -2.33
CA MET A 65 14.58 14.52 -1.90
C MET A 65 13.32 14.08 -1.17
N GLN A 66 12.71 12.96 -1.58
CA GLN A 66 11.59 12.37 -0.86
C GLN A 66 12.01 11.95 0.56
N LYS A 67 13.16 11.29 0.71
CA LYS A 67 13.73 10.91 2.01
C LYS A 67 14.03 12.13 2.87
N ALA A 68 14.63 13.18 2.30
CA ALA A 68 14.91 14.43 3.02
C ALA A 68 13.64 15.19 3.47
N THR A 69 12.53 15.01 2.75
CA THR A 69 11.26 15.70 3.05
C THR A 69 10.40 14.94 4.06
N ARG A 70 10.69 13.67 4.37
CA ARG A 70 9.93 12.89 5.38
C ARG A 70 10.44 13.22 6.79
N PRO A 71 9.62 13.86 7.65
CA PRO A 71 10.00 14.13 9.03
C PRO A 71 9.86 12.84 9.84
N ASN A 72 10.99 12.22 10.19
CA ASN A 72 11.13 11.08 11.10
C ASN A 72 10.39 9.78 10.71
N ASP A 73 10.96 8.72 11.25
CA ASP A 73 10.56 7.32 11.14
C ASP A 73 9.07 7.14 11.49
N ILE A 74 8.20 7.12 10.48
CA ILE A 74 6.74 7.01 10.63
C ILE A 74 6.39 5.77 11.47
N ALA A 75 7.23 4.72 11.43
CA ALA A 75 7.09 3.53 12.26
C ALA A 75 7.10 3.82 13.77
N LYS A 76 7.78 4.89 14.22
CA LYS A 76 7.78 5.31 15.64
C LYS A 76 6.50 6.03 16.05
N ASN A 77 5.71 6.53 15.09
CA ASN A 77 4.44 7.20 15.36
C ASN A 77 3.26 6.22 15.44
N PHE A 78 3.45 4.96 15.03
CA PHE A 78 2.47 3.89 15.18
C PHE A 78 2.90 3.00 16.35
N VAL A 79 2.66 3.48 17.58
CA VAL A 79 2.59 2.57 18.73
C VAL A 79 1.34 1.73 18.53
N PRO A 80 1.42 0.38 18.42
CA PRO A 80 0.23 -0.44 18.49
C PRO A 80 -0.40 -0.15 19.85
N VAL A 81 -1.65 0.32 19.85
CA VAL A 81 -2.47 0.31 21.05
C VAL A 81 -2.69 -1.16 21.39
N SER A 82 -1.75 -1.76 22.13
CA SER A 82 -2.00 -2.98 22.87
C SER A 82 -3.14 -2.66 23.82
N ASP A 83 -4.27 -3.32 23.57
CA ASP A 83 -5.44 -3.45 24.41
C ASP A 83 -5.75 -2.22 25.25
N THR A 84 -6.65 -1.38 24.74
CA THR A 84 -7.52 -0.61 25.63
C THR A 84 -8.07 -1.60 26.67
N VAL A 85 -7.62 -1.48 27.91
CA VAL A 85 -8.25 -2.12 29.06
C VAL A 85 -9.71 -1.70 29.00
N THR A 86 -10.56 -2.62 28.53
CA THR A 86 -12.00 -2.46 28.57
C THR A 86 -12.35 -2.18 30.01
N GLU A 87 -12.80 -0.96 30.30
CA GLU A 87 -13.47 -0.66 31.57
C GLU A 87 -14.56 -1.73 31.76
N PRO A 88 -14.62 -2.40 32.92
CA PRO A 88 -15.63 -3.43 33.12
C PRO A 88 -17.01 -2.77 33.04
N PRO A 89 -17.94 -3.25 32.20
CA PRO A 89 -19.30 -2.73 32.22
C PRO A 89 -19.91 -3.04 33.59
N GLU A 90 -20.41 -2.01 34.27
CA GLU A 90 -21.05 -2.03 35.60
C GLU A 90 -22.30 -2.92 35.72
N ASP A 91 -22.67 -3.72 34.72
CA ASP A 91 -23.86 -4.57 34.73
C ASP A 91 -23.57 -5.95 34.10
N SER A 92 -22.61 -6.67 34.68
CA SER A 92 -22.26 -8.03 34.25
C SER A 92 -23.38 -9.01 34.63
N GLN A 93 -24.47 -9.05 33.85
CA GLN A 93 -25.34 -10.22 33.84
C GLN A 93 -24.62 -11.37 33.12
N PRO A 94 -24.65 -12.59 33.68
CA PRO A 94 -23.99 -13.76 33.08
C PRO A 94 -24.51 -13.98 31.65
N THR A 95 -23.62 -14.24 30.69
CA THR A 95 -23.96 -14.39 29.27
C THR A 95 -24.74 -15.67 28.95
N VAL A 96 -24.87 -16.58 29.92
CA VAL A 96 -25.69 -17.79 29.84
C VAL A 96 -26.51 -17.93 31.11
N ILE A 97 -27.83 -18.05 30.99
CA ILE A 97 -28.72 -18.33 32.13
C ILE A 97 -29.70 -19.45 31.82
N LYS A 98 -30.18 -20.13 32.86
CA LYS A 98 -31.19 -21.18 32.69
C LYS A 98 -32.55 -20.60 32.34
N ARG A 99 -33.37 -21.36 31.62
CA ARG A 99 -34.73 -20.92 31.24
C ARG A 99 -35.60 -20.54 32.45
N ALA A 100 -35.43 -21.26 33.56
CA ALA A 100 -36.12 -20.97 34.82
C ALA A 100 -35.72 -19.61 35.43
N GLU A 101 -34.49 -19.16 35.19
CA GLU A 101 -33.96 -17.88 35.67
C GLU A 101 -34.34 -16.74 34.72
N TYR A 102 -34.30 -16.97 33.42
CA TYR A 102 -34.78 -16.01 32.41
C TYR A 102 -36.26 -15.63 32.65
N ASN A 103 -37.09 -16.60 33.03
CA ASN A 103 -38.51 -16.35 33.32
C ASN A 103 -38.76 -15.57 34.62
N LYS A 104 -37.75 -15.41 35.49
CA LYS A 104 -37.84 -14.57 36.69
C LYS A 104 -37.41 -13.13 36.41
N LEU A 105 -36.74 -12.86 35.29
CA LEU A 105 -36.32 -11.51 34.91
C LEU A 105 -37.53 -10.64 34.53
N THR A 106 -37.41 -9.35 34.82
CA THR A 106 -38.38 -8.34 34.38
C THR A 106 -38.34 -8.20 32.85
N PRO A 107 -39.43 -7.72 32.21
CA PRO A 107 -39.44 -7.56 30.75
C PRO A 107 -38.31 -6.68 30.21
N VAL A 108 -37.88 -5.68 30.98
CA VAL A 108 -36.79 -4.78 30.60
C VAL A 108 -35.44 -5.51 30.64
N ASP A 109 -35.20 -6.32 31.67
CA ASP A 109 -33.94 -7.05 31.81
C ASP A 109 -33.83 -8.20 30.80
N ARG A 110 -34.96 -8.83 30.44
CA ARG A 110 -35.01 -9.80 29.33
C ARG A 110 -34.60 -9.18 28.01
N ALA A 111 -35.07 -7.97 27.72
CA ALA A 111 -34.74 -7.26 26.50
C ALA A 111 -33.27 -6.85 26.46
N LYS A 112 -32.71 -6.44 27.61
CA LYS A 112 -31.27 -6.17 27.74
C LYS A 112 -30.43 -7.44 27.52
N PHE A 113 -30.81 -8.55 28.14
CA PHE A 113 -30.12 -9.84 28.03
C PHE A 113 -30.09 -10.38 26.59
N ILE A 114 -31.21 -10.30 25.86
CA ILE A 114 -31.23 -10.69 24.44
C ILE A 114 -30.35 -9.75 23.60
N ARG A 115 -30.43 -8.43 23.86
CA ARG A 115 -29.65 -7.44 23.10
C ARG A 115 -28.15 -7.57 23.33
N SER A 116 -27.73 -8.00 24.51
CA SER A 116 -26.31 -8.29 24.81
C SER A 116 -25.84 -9.65 24.27
N GLY A 117 -26.69 -10.39 23.54
CA GLY A 117 -26.33 -11.68 22.95
C GLY A 117 -26.32 -12.85 23.92
N GLY A 118 -27.06 -12.78 25.02
CA GLY A 118 -27.13 -13.84 26.02
C GLY A 118 -27.81 -15.11 25.49
N SER A 119 -27.30 -16.27 25.89
CA SER A 119 -27.83 -17.60 25.53
C SER A 119 -28.66 -18.19 26.67
N ILE A 120 -29.74 -18.90 26.33
CA ILE A 120 -30.58 -19.58 27.32
C ILE A 120 -30.39 -21.09 27.17
N GLU A 121 -30.00 -21.74 28.27
CA GLU A 121 -29.91 -23.20 28.37
C GLU A 121 -31.00 -23.75 29.30
N ASP A 122 -31.29 -25.04 29.24
CA ASP A 122 -32.37 -25.67 30.03
C ASP A 122 -31.90 -26.06 31.46
#